data_AF-J3NVN5-F1
#
_entry.id   AF-J3NVN5-F1
#
_cell.length_a   1.000
_cell.length_b   1.000
_cell.length_c   1.000
_cell.angle_alpha   90.00
_cell.angle_beta   90.00
_cell.angle_gamma   90.00
#
_symmetry.space_group_name_H-M   'P 1'
#
loop_
_entity.id
_entity.type
_entity.pdbx_description
1 polymer ?
#
loop_
_entity_poly.entity_id
_entity_poly.type
_entity_poly.pdbx_seq_one_letter_code
_entity_poly.pdbx_strand_id
1 'polypeptide(L)'
;MAEKFAVGWWQFVPFLGYHHVLMILIGVAIILLSLLLAGCSSSSPLIPDIFLLSLYYQKYTAVPDTAQVNYNFNQAIAGIAGNARLQARVGYFGICVNADGGSWLCSNNATSLADQIAVDQDPLNLIWLAAQFKDMIVFPYLIIIAIIFAFICLLLLATFPGWHEDTDSEGSEREVKPFPSRPVSQVALAIIFIASIFVLVSVLWQHTASVAASVIAQDFANGSVLSGVGTSAMVMGWFSFTLLIVVTIGLLVMILSIRVLSQLAG
;
A
#
# COMPACT_ATOMS: atom_id res chain seq x y z
N MET A 1 -27.19 27.87 2.84
CA MET A 1 -26.85 27.02 1.67
C MET A 1 -26.09 25.75 2.06
N ALA A 2 -25.57 25.63 3.30
CA ALA A 2 -24.89 24.43 3.79
C ALA A 2 -25.82 23.32 4.32
N GLU A 3 -27.06 23.64 4.72
CA GLU A 3 -27.98 22.63 5.29
C GLU A 3 -28.65 21.71 4.25
N LYS A 4 -28.71 22.11 2.97
CA LYS A 4 -29.35 21.28 1.93
C LYS A 4 -28.47 20.13 1.42
N PHE A 5 -27.17 20.18 1.68
CA PHE A 5 -26.24 19.10 1.27
C PHE A 5 -26.20 17.95 2.29
N ALA A 6 -26.49 18.24 3.56
CA ALA A 6 -26.56 17.23 4.62
C ALA A 6 -27.77 16.28 4.43
N VAL A 7 -28.90 16.77 3.92
CA VAL A 7 -30.14 15.98 3.81
C VAL A 7 -30.12 14.99 2.63
N GLY A 8 -29.31 15.24 1.59
CA GLY A 8 -29.22 14.34 0.43
C GLY A 8 -28.49 13.03 0.70
N TRP A 9 -27.53 13.01 1.64
CA TRP A 9 -26.81 11.79 2.02
C TRP A 9 -27.66 10.86 2.88
N TRP A 10 -28.55 11.41 3.73
CA TRP A 10 -29.46 10.63 4.57
C TRP A 10 -30.52 9.85 3.78
N GLN A 11 -30.83 10.25 2.55
CA GLN A 11 -31.79 9.55 1.69
C GLN A 11 -31.23 8.27 1.06
N PHE A 12 -29.90 8.11 1.00
CA PHE A 12 -29.25 6.89 0.52
C PHE A 12 -28.90 5.90 1.66
N VAL A 13 -28.98 6.34 2.91
CA VAL A 13 -28.78 5.51 4.11
C VAL A 13 -29.73 4.30 4.20
N PRO A 14 -31.04 4.37 3.84
CA PRO A 14 -31.90 3.18 3.89
C PRO A 14 -31.58 2.14 2.81
N PHE A 15 -30.90 2.52 1.72
CA PHE A 15 -30.50 1.57 0.65
C PHE A 15 -29.10 0.98 0.87
N LEU A 16 -28.27 1.60 1.72
CA LEU A 16 -26.92 1.17 2.00
C LEU A 16 -26.92 0.12 3.14
N GLY A 17 -27.24 -1.13 2.80
CA GLY A 17 -27.16 -2.23 3.76
C GLY A 17 -25.75 -2.34 4.37
N TYR A 18 -25.64 -2.76 5.63
CA TYR A 18 -24.37 -2.90 6.36
C TYR A 18 -23.24 -3.61 5.57
N HIS A 19 -23.59 -4.64 4.78
CA HIS A 19 -22.62 -5.35 3.94
C HIS A 19 -22.07 -4.49 2.79
N HIS A 20 -22.81 -3.53 2.26
CA HIS A 20 -22.32 -2.59 1.24
C HIS A 20 -21.22 -1.69 1.80
N VAL A 21 -21.35 -1.22 3.05
CA VAL A 21 -20.29 -0.45 3.71
C VAL A 21 -19.01 -1.29 3.76
N LEU A 22 -19.11 -2.56 4.17
CA LEU A 22 -17.96 -3.47 4.19
C LEU A 22 -17.38 -3.69 2.80
N MET A 23 -18.22 -3.86 1.77
CA MET A 23 -17.78 -4.01 0.38
C MET A 23 -17.03 -2.77 -0.13
N ILE A 24 -17.51 -1.56 0.20
CA ILE A 24 -16.84 -0.30 -0.16
C ILE A 24 -15.46 -0.23 0.51
N LEU A 25 -15.36 -0.55 1.80
CA LEU A 25 -14.09 -0.56 2.52
C LEU A 25 -13.09 -1.57 1.92
N ILE A 26 -13.56 -2.77 1.56
CA ILE A 26 -12.75 -3.77 0.84
C ILE A 26 -12.31 -3.23 -0.52
N GLY A 27 -13.23 -2.63 -1.28
CA GLY A 27 -12.94 -2.06 -2.60
C GLY A 27 -11.86 -0.97 -2.54
N VAL A 28 -11.96 -0.06 -1.58
CA VAL A 28 -10.95 0.97 -1.34
C VAL A 28 -9.61 0.34 -0.97
N ALA A 29 -9.59 -0.66 -0.07
CA ALA A 29 -8.36 -1.38 0.28
C ALA A 29 -7.71 -2.06 -0.94
N ILE A 30 -8.48 -2.71 -1.81
CA ILE A 30 -7.98 -3.32 -3.05
C ILE A 30 -7.34 -2.28 -3.96
N ILE A 31 -7.98 -1.12 -4.15
CA ILE A 31 -7.46 -0.04 -5.00
C ILE A 31 -6.13 0.47 -4.43
N LEU A 32 -6.07 0.75 -3.13
CA LEU A 32 -4.86 1.26 -2.48
C LEU A 32 -3.70 0.26 -2.54
N LEU A 33 -3.94 -1.03 -2.30
CA LEU A 33 -2.91 -2.07 -2.42
C LEU A 33 -2.45 -2.25 -3.88
N SER A 34 -3.36 -2.08 -4.85
CA SER A 34 -3.01 -2.13 -6.27
C SER A 34 -2.15 -0.95 -6.70
N LEU A 35 -2.47 0.26 -6.23
CA LEU A 35 -1.66 1.47 -6.45
C LEU A 35 -0.28 1.35 -5.80
N LEU A 36 -0.21 0.78 -4.59
CA LEU A 36 1.04 0.50 -3.89
C LEU A 36 1.95 -0.40 -4.74
N LEU A 37 1.41 -1.50 -5.29
CA LEU A 37 2.15 -2.41 -6.16
C LEU A 37 2.57 -1.75 -7.49
N ALA A 38 1.71 -0.90 -8.06
CA ALA A 38 1.98 -0.18 -9.29
C ALA A 38 3.00 0.98 -9.14
N GLY A 39 3.40 1.33 -7.92
CA GLY A 39 4.38 2.37 -7.66
C GLY A 39 5.68 2.20 -8.45
N CYS A 40 6.21 3.30 -8.99
CA CYS A 40 7.39 3.32 -9.86
C CYS A 40 7.36 2.36 -11.09
N SER A 41 6.18 1.94 -11.55
CA SER A 41 6.06 1.11 -12.77
C SER A 41 5.89 1.91 -14.07
N SER A 42 5.64 3.22 -13.98
CA SER A 42 5.34 4.09 -15.10
C SER A 42 5.91 5.48 -14.91
N SER A 43 6.34 6.11 -16.01
CA SER A 43 6.78 7.51 -16.08
C SER A 43 5.65 8.52 -15.95
N SER A 44 4.41 8.09 -15.70
CA SER A 44 3.28 8.99 -15.43
C SER A 44 3.55 9.85 -14.19
N PRO A 45 3.32 11.17 -14.20
CA PRO A 45 3.80 12.09 -13.15
C PRO A 45 3.49 11.71 -11.69
N LEU A 46 2.38 11.02 -11.45
CA LEU A 46 1.95 10.63 -10.09
C LEU A 46 2.52 9.29 -9.62
N ILE A 47 2.95 8.41 -10.53
CA ILE A 47 3.37 7.03 -10.22
C ILE A 47 4.76 6.95 -9.57
N PRO A 48 5.77 7.77 -9.98
CA PRO A 48 7.07 7.82 -9.32
C PRO A 48 7.02 8.34 -7.88
N ASP A 49 5.94 9.01 -7.47
CA ASP A 49 5.75 9.48 -6.09
C ASP A 49 5.27 8.38 -5.14
N ILE A 50 4.89 7.22 -5.67
CA ILE A 50 4.64 6.00 -4.90
C ILE A 50 5.87 5.11 -5.02
N PHE A 51 6.76 5.23 -4.04
CA PHE A 51 8.02 4.49 -3.98
C PHE A 51 8.24 3.93 -2.59
N LEU A 52 9.12 2.94 -2.49
CA LEU A 52 9.49 2.27 -1.25
C LEU A 52 10.78 2.88 -0.70
N LEU A 53 11.78 3.01 -1.57
CA LEU A 53 13.07 3.60 -1.29
C LEU A 53 13.40 4.64 -2.36
N SER A 54 13.91 5.79 -1.94
CA SER A 54 14.53 6.79 -2.81
C SER A 54 16.00 6.93 -2.41
N LEU A 55 16.88 6.93 -3.40
CA LEU A 55 18.30 7.22 -3.28
C LEU A 55 18.60 8.39 -4.20
N TYR A 56 19.30 9.41 -3.74
CA TYR A 56 19.63 10.56 -4.58
C TYR A 56 20.94 11.20 -4.18
N TYR A 57 21.68 11.66 -5.19
CA TYR A 57 22.87 12.45 -4.94
C TYR A 57 22.48 13.82 -4.39
N GLN A 58 23.02 14.14 -3.22
CA GLN A 58 22.93 15.47 -2.64
C GLN A 58 24.15 15.68 -1.76
N LYS A 59 24.85 16.80 -1.98
CA LYS A 59 25.95 17.20 -1.11
C LYS A 59 25.40 17.75 0.20
N TYR A 60 25.87 17.22 1.30
CA TYR A 60 25.60 17.74 2.64
C TYR A 60 26.83 17.61 3.52
N THR A 61 26.86 18.33 4.64
CA THR A 61 27.97 18.25 5.59
C THR A 61 27.98 16.87 6.22
N ALA A 62 29.06 16.11 5.98
CA ALA A 62 29.25 14.79 6.59
C ALA A 62 29.18 14.90 8.12
N VAL A 63 28.56 13.91 8.76
CA VAL A 63 28.39 13.88 10.22
C VAL A 63 29.53 13.06 10.82
N PRO A 64 30.39 13.66 11.66
CA PRO A 64 31.45 12.93 12.36
C PRO A 64 30.88 12.15 13.55
N ASP A 65 31.38 10.94 13.77
CA ASP A 65 31.02 10.09 14.92
C ASP A 65 32.28 9.37 15.46
N THR A 66 32.34 9.13 16.77
CA THR A 66 33.50 8.48 17.42
C THR A 66 33.66 7.00 17.03
N ALA A 67 32.61 6.36 16.52
CA ALA A 67 32.64 5.01 15.98
C ALA A 67 33.18 4.94 14.54
N GLN A 68 33.39 6.08 13.87
CA GLN A 68 33.97 6.11 12.53
C GLN A 68 35.50 5.97 12.58
N VAL A 69 36.00 4.81 12.16
CA VAL A 69 37.45 4.53 12.12
C VAL A 69 38.19 5.46 11.16
N ASN A 70 37.59 5.84 10.04
CA ASN A 70 38.15 6.77 9.08
C ASN A 70 37.09 7.79 8.63
N TYR A 71 36.97 8.89 9.37
CA TYR A 71 36.05 9.98 8.99
C TYR A 71 36.38 10.54 7.60
N ASN A 72 37.66 10.68 7.23
CA ASN A 72 38.09 11.27 5.96
C ASN A 72 37.67 10.48 4.72
N PHE A 73 37.16 9.25 4.89
CA PHE A 73 36.60 8.46 3.79
C PHE A 73 35.45 9.19 3.06
N ASN A 74 34.71 10.06 3.76
CA ASN A 74 33.68 10.89 3.15
C ASN A 74 34.20 11.74 1.98
N GLN A 75 35.44 12.22 2.05
CA GLN A 75 36.04 13.07 1.01
C GLN A 75 36.33 12.28 -0.25
N ALA A 76 36.72 11.00 -0.12
CA ALA A 76 36.95 10.13 -1.26
C ALA A 76 35.63 9.83 -2.00
N ILE A 77 34.56 9.53 -1.25
CA ILE A 77 33.22 9.36 -1.85
C ILE A 77 32.75 10.65 -2.50
N ALA A 78 32.91 11.81 -1.85
CA ALA A 78 32.53 13.10 -2.42
C ALA A 78 33.30 13.41 -3.73
N GLY A 79 34.57 13.00 -3.82
CA GLY A 79 35.36 13.10 -5.04
C GLY A 79 34.81 12.25 -6.19
N ILE A 80 34.37 11.03 -5.90
CA ILE A 80 33.76 10.12 -6.90
C ILE A 80 32.36 10.60 -7.30
N ALA A 81 31.52 10.96 -6.32
CA ALA A 81 30.17 11.45 -6.55
C ALA A 81 30.16 12.74 -7.38
N GLY A 82 31.23 13.53 -7.31
CA GLY A 82 31.44 14.68 -8.18
C GLY A 82 30.28 15.67 -8.07
N ASN A 83 29.61 15.97 -9.19
CA ASN A 83 28.42 16.83 -9.23
C ASN A 83 27.17 16.08 -9.71
N ALA A 84 27.14 14.75 -9.55
CA ALA A 84 25.97 13.94 -9.89
C ALA A 84 24.72 14.43 -9.16
N ARG A 85 23.57 14.34 -9.84
CA ARG A 85 22.25 14.78 -9.33
C ARG A 85 21.15 13.74 -9.50
N LEU A 86 21.51 12.53 -9.91
CA LEU A 86 20.56 11.47 -10.18
C LEU A 86 19.80 11.06 -8.91
N GLN A 87 18.50 10.84 -9.08
CA GLN A 87 17.62 10.22 -8.10
C GLN A 87 17.09 8.91 -8.65
N ALA A 88 17.24 7.81 -7.90
CA ALA A 88 16.65 6.52 -8.18
C ALA A 88 15.59 6.20 -7.12
N ARG A 89 14.38 5.84 -7.56
CA ARG A 89 13.26 5.41 -6.73
C ARG A 89 12.87 3.98 -7.06
N VAL A 90 12.58 3.20 -6.04
CA VAL A 90 12.25 1.78 -6.16
C VAL A 90 10.79 1.56 -5.78
N GLY A 91 10.03 0.91 -6.65
CA GLY A 91 8.70 0.36 -6.36
C GLY A 91 8.73 -1.17 -6.29
N TYR A 92 7.55 -1.79 -6.19
CA TYR A 92 7.44 -3.25 -6.14
C TYR A 92 7.83 -3.92 -7.46
N PHE A 93 7.48 -3.31 -8.59
CA PHE A 93 7.66 -3.90 -9.92
C PHE A 93 8.60 -3.12 -10.84
N GLY A 94 9.21 -2.04 -10.35
CA GLY A 94 10.01 -1.16 -11.21
C GLY A 94 10.90 -0.21 -10.44
N ILE A 95 11.78 0.42 -11.20
CA ILE A 95 12.69 1.47 -10.74
C ILE A 95 12.44 2.68 -11.62
N CYS A 96 12.35 3.85 -11.02
CA CYS A 96 12.28 5.13 -11.72
C CYS A 96 13.53 5.93 -11.44
N VAL A 97 14.13 6.52 -12.47
CA VAL A 97 15.30 7.38 -12.35
C VAL A 97 15.00 8.78 -12.87
N ASN A 98 15.63 9.77 -12.26
CA ASN A 98 15.60 11.15 -12.68
C ASN A 98 17.04 11.68 -12.66
N ALA A 99 17.67 11.79 -13.83
CA ALA A 99 19.08 12.12 -13.96
C ALA A 99 19.39 13.59 -13.64
N ASP A 100 18.51 14.50 -14.10
CA ASP A 100 18.79 15.94 -14.14
C ASP A 100 17.73 16.80 -13.41
N GLY A 101 16.85 16.17 -12.62
CA GLY A 101 15.67 16.82 -12.02
C GLY A 101 14.51 17.06 -13.00
N GLY A 102 14.58 16.46 -14.19
CA GLY A 102 13.58 16.55 -15.25
C GLY A 102 12.51 15.47 -15.18
N SER A 103 12.27 14.77 -16.30
CA SER A 103 11.28 13.68 -16.38
C SER A 103 11.79 12.38 -15.77
N TRP A 104 10.86 11.59 -15.23
CA TRP A 104 11.15 10.24 -14.73
C TRP A 104 11.22 9.21 -15.84
N LEU A 105 12.26 8.38 -15.83
CA LEU A 105 12.41 7.20 -16.68
C LEU A 105 12.19 5.96 -15.82
N CYS A 106 11.11 5.22 -16.07
CA CYS A 106 10.75 4.04 -15.28
C CYS A 106 10.87 2.76 -16.09
N SER A 107 11.48 1.74 -15.51
CA SER A 107 11.62 0.41 -16.11
C SER A 107 11.73 -0.66 -15.03
N ASN A 108 11.31 -1.88 -15.35
CA ASN A 108 11.60 -3.05 -14.51
C ASN A 108 13.02 -3.60 -14.75
N ASN A 109 13.64 -3.23 -15.88
CA ASN A 109 14.99 -3.66 -16.21
C ASN A 109 16.00 -2.57 -15.87
N ALA A 110 16.77 -2.78 -14.80
CA ALA A 110 17.78 -1.84 -14.34
C ALA A 110 18.89 -1.59 -15.38
N THR A 111 19.27 -2.62 -16.15
CA THR A 111 20.27 -2.48 -17.22
C THR A 111 19.79 -1.48 -18.28
N SER A 112 18.52 -1.56 -18.67
CA SER A 112 17.95 -0.61 -19.63
C SER A 112 17.92 0.84 -19.13
N LEU A 113 17.88 1.05 -17.81
CA LEU A 113 18.00 2.37 -17.21
C LEU A 113 19.45 2.82 -17.19
N ALA A 114 20.37 1.95 -16.76
CA ALA A 114 21.80 2.24 -16.73
C ALA A 114 22.37 2.57 -18.13
N ASP A 115 21.91 1.89 -19.18
CA ASP A 115 22.33 2.14 -20.57
C ASP A 115 21.97 3.56 -21.07
N GLN A 116 21.00 4.22 -20.43
CA GLN A 116 20.56 5.58 -20.78
C GLN A 116 21.26 6.66 -19.93
N ILE A 117 22.13 6.26 -19.00
CA ILE A 117 22.72 7.14 -17.99
C ILE A 117 24.23 7.13 -18.13
N ALA A 118 24.84 8.31 -18.14
CA ALA A 118 26.28 8.43 -18.24
C ALA A 118 26.97 8.14 -16.90
N VAL A 119 28.24 7.72 -16.96
CA VAL A 119 29.02 7.35 -15.76
C VAL A 119 29.16 8.52 -14.77
N ASP A 120 29.22 9.75 -15.26
CA ASP A 120 29.27 10.97 -14.44
C ASP A 120 27.93 11.33 -13.79
N GLN A 121 26.82 10.80 -14.31
CA GLN A 121 25.48 10.98 -13.73
C GLN A 121 25.18 9.97 -12.62
N ASP A 122 25.73 8.75 -12.70
CA ASP A 122 25.59 7.73 -11.65
C ASP A 122 26.93 7.10 -11.20
N PRO A 123 27.88 7.89 -10.67
CA PRO A 123 29.23 7.42 -10.36
C PRO A 123 29.32 6.40 -9.21
N LEU A 124 28.33 6.36 -8.32
CA LEU A 124 28.22 5.40 -7.22
C LEU A 124 27.25 4.24 -7.53
N ASN A 125 26.73 4.14 -8.76
CA ASN A 125 25.83 3.08 -9.21
C ASN A 125 24.54 2.97 -8.36
N LEU A 126 23.87 4.09 -8.08
CA LEU A 126 22.59 4.12 -7.36
C LEU A 126 21.50 3.32 -8.09
N ILE A 127 21.53 3.25 -9.43
CA ILE A 127 20.59 2.42 -10.21
C ILE A 127 20.79 0.94 -9.89
N TRP A 128 22.03 0.49 -9.80
CA TRP A 128 22.36 -0.88 -9.44
C TRP A 128 21.96 -1.18 -7.98
N LEU A 129 22.24 -0.27 -7.06
CA LEU A 129 21.84 -0.41 -5.65
C LEU A 129 20.31 -0.49 -5.50
N ALA A 130 19.59 0.36 -6.23
CA ALA A 130 18.13 0.34 -6.32
C ALA A 130 17.61 -1.01 -6.86
N ALA A 131 18.28 -1.57 -7.86
CA ALA A 131 17.93 -2.89 -8.40
C ALA A 131 18.16 -4.02 -7.40
N GLN A 132 19.30 -4.00 -6.67
CA GLN A 132 19.55 -4.98 -5.61
C GLN A 132 18.50 -4.93 -4.51
N PHE A 133 18.07 -3.73 -4.10
CA PHE A 133 16.97 -3.60 -3.15
C PHE A 133 15.67 -4.21 -3.69
N LYS A 134 15.29 -3.89 -4.94
CA LYS A 134 14.08 -4.46 -5.57
C LYS A 134 14.13 -5.99 -5.63
N ASP A 135 15.22 -6.54 -6.15
CA ASP A 135 15.27 -7.96 -6.53
C ASP A 135 15.56 -8.89 -5.35
N MET A 136 16.26 -8.40 -4.32
CA MET A 136 16.68 -9.24 -3.18
C MET A 136 15.83 -9.05 -1.93
N ILE A 137 15.17 -7.89 -1.76
CA ILE A 137 14.53 -7.50 -0.50
C ILE A 137 13.01 -7.34 -0.65
N VAL A 138 12.54 -6.83 -1.78
CA VAL A 138 11.11 -6.55 -1.99
C VAL A 138 10.34 -7.83 -2.33
N PHE A 139 9.25 -8.10 -1.61
CA PHE A 139 8.42 -9.29 -1.79
C PHE A 139 6.94 -8.94 -2.04
N PRO A 140 6.50 -8.82 -3.31
CA PRO A 140 5.12 -8.39 -3.64
C PRO A 140 4.06 -9.49 -3.47
N TYR A 141 4.45 -10.76 -3.44
CA TYR A 141 3.53 -11.88 -3.60
C TYR A 141 2.48 -12.01 -2.49
N LEU A 142 2.82 -11.67 -1.24
CA LEU A 142 1.85 -11.66 -0.14
C LEU A 142 0.73 -10.64 -0.36
N ILE A 143 1.06 -9.45 -0.89
CA ILE A 143 0.08 -8.41 -1.20
C ILE A 143 -0.83 -8.87 -2.34
N ILE A 144 -0.27 -9.48 -3.38
CA ILE A 144 -1.06 -10.03 -4.51
C ILE A 144 -2.07 -11.07 -4.01
N ILE A 145 -1.63 -12.01 -3.17
CA ILE A 145 -2.53 -13.04 -2.60
C ILE A 145 -3.58 -12.39 -1.69
N ALA A 146 -3.22 -11.39 -0.90
CA ALA A 146 -4.16 -10.66 -0.06
C ALA A 146 -5.23 -9.92 -0.89
N ILE A 147 -4.86 -9.31 -2.01
CA ILE A 147 -5.81 -8.68 -2.95
C ILE A 147 -6.78 -9.72 -3.50
N ILE A 148 -6.29 -10.90 -3.91
CA ILE A 148 -7.14 -11.99 -4.41
C ILE A 148 -8.14 -12.42 -3.33
N PHE A 149 -7.70 -12.63 -2.09
CA PHE A 149 -8.58 -13.01 -0.98
C PHE A 149 -9.60 -11.92 -0.63
N ALA A 150 -9.19 -10.66 -0.63
CA ALA A 150 -10.07 -9.52 -0.45
C ALA A 150 -11.12 -9.44 -1.56
N PHE A 151 -10.73 -9.68 -2.81
CA PHE A 151 -11.64 -9.71 -3.95
C PHE A 151 -12.65 -10.87 -3.86
N ILE A 152 -12.20 -12.07 -3.50
CA ILE A 152 -13.10 -13.20 -3.25
C ILE A 152 -14.08 -12.86 -2.11
N CYS A 153 -13.62 -12.22 -1.03
CA CYS A 153 -14.49 -11.75 0.05
C CYS A 153 -15.55 -10.77 -0.45
N LEU A 154 -15.16 -9.81 -1.29
CA LEU A 154 -16.09 -8.86 -1.92
C LEU A 154 -17.18 -9.60 -2.71
N LEU A 155 -16.80 -10.61 -3.51
CA LEU A 155 -17.76 -11.42 -4.26
C LEU A 155 -18.69 -12.22 -3.34
N LEU A 156 -18.18 -12.79 -2.25
CA LEU A 156 -19.01 -13.50 -1.27
C LEU A 156 -20.00 -12.55 -0.59
N LEU A 157 -19.57 -11.33 -0.23
CA LEU A 157 -20.46 -10.31 0.34
C LEU A 157 -21.54 -9.87 -0.66
N ALA A 158 -21.24 -9.85 -1.95
CA ALA A 158 -22.24 -9.54 -2.99
C ALA A 158 -23.37 -10.59 -3.08
N THR A 159 -23.16 -11.80 -2.56
CA THR A 159 -24.22 -12.83 -2.46
C THR A 159 -25.15 -12.62 -1.26
N PHE A 160 -24.86 -11.63 -0.40
CA PHE A 160 -25.68 -11.40 0.78
C PHE A 160 -27.03 -10.83 0.36
N PRO A 161 -28.13 -11.36 0.89
CA PRO A 161 -29.43 -10.92 0.46
C PRO A 161 -29.66 -9.48 0.95
N GLY A 162 -30.18 -8.65 0.04
CA GLY A 162 -30.53 -7.26 0.29
C GLY A 162 -31.73 -7.12 1.21
N TRP A 163 -32.06 -5.89 1.56
CA TRP A 163 -33.30 -5.59 2.27
C TRP A 163 -34.44 -5.74 1.26
N HIS A 164 -35.51 -6.45 1.62
CA HIS A 164 -36.71 -6.53 0.80
C HIS A 164 -37.94 -6.32 1.69
N GLU A 165 -38.88 -5.54 1.18
CA GLU A 165 -40.18 -5.35 1.80
C GLU A 165 -41.07 -6.51 1.35
N ASP A 166 -41.57 -7.29 2.31
CA ASP A 166 -42.60 -8.30 2.05
C ASP A 166 -43.93 -7.79 2.61
N THR A 167 -45.02 -7.94 1.84
CA THR A 167 -46.37 -7.60 2.29
C THR A 167 -46.98 -8.80 3.00
N ASP A 168 -47.33 -8.66 4.29
CA ASP A 168 -48.01 -9.72 5.04
C ASP A 168 -49.47 -9.89 4.56
N SER A 169 -50.09 -11.01 4.92
CA SER A 169 -51.48 -11.37 4.62
C SER A 169 -52.54 -10.37 5.13
N GLU A 170 -52.18 -9.48 6.06
CA GLU A 170 -53.01 -8.37 6.56
C GLU A 170 -52.77 -7.03 5.82
N GLY A 171 -51.91 -6.99 4.79
CA GLY A 171 -51.60 -5.78 4.03
C GLY A 171 -50.60 -4.82 4.70
N SER A 172 -50.00 -5.23 5.83
CA SER A 172 -48.90 -4.49 6.46
C SER A 172 -47.59 -4.78 5.73
N GLU A 173 -46.88 -3.73 5.33
CA GLU A 173 -45.49 -3.83 4.86
C GLU A 173 -44.61 -4.24 6.05
N ARG A 174 -43.85 -5.34 5.88
CA ARG A 174 -42.86 -5.79 6.86
C ARG A 174 -41.51 -5.91 6.16
N GLU A 175 -40.53 -5.19 6.67
CA GLU A 175 -39.14 -5.40 6.25
C GLU A 175 -38.66 -6.77 6.72
N VAL A 176 -38.43 -7.69 5.79
CA VAL A 176 -37.85 -9.00 6.09
C VAL A 176 -36.35 -8.90 5.82
N LYS A 177 -35.56 -9.20 6.86
CA LYS A 177 -34.10 -9.24 6.77
C LYS A 177 -33.64 -10.69 6.62
N PRO A 178 -33.48 -11.21 5.39
CA PRO A 178 -32.96 -12.56 5.18
C PRO A 178 -31.55 -12.69 5.78
N PHE A 179 -31.34 -13.74 6.57
CA PHE A 179 -30.03 -14.01 7.16
C PHE A 179 -29.07 -14.52 6.08
N PRO A 180 -27.83 -13.98 5.98
CA PRO A 180 -26.84 -14.53 5.08
C PRO A 180 -26.51 -15.97 5.47
N SER A 181 -26.13 -16.79 4.49
CA SER A 181 -25.78 -18.17 4.77
C SER A 181 -24.58 -18.25 5.72
N ARG A 182 -24.72 -19.06 6.77
CA ARG A 182 -23.67 -19.30 7.78
C ARG A 182 -22.33 -19.72 7.16
N PRO A 183 -22.25 -20.68 6.22
CA PRO A 183 -20.96 -21.09 5.66
C PRO A 183 -20.28 -19.96 4.89
N VAL A 184 -21.02 -19.18 4.08
CA VAL A 184 -20.45 -18.06 3.32
C VAL A 184 -19.92 -16.98 4.27
N SER A 185 -20.67 -16.66 5.32
CA SER A 185 -20.23 -15.67 6.33
C SER A 185 -18.95 -16.09 7.05
N GLN A 186 -18.81 -17.38 7.39
CA GLN A 186 -17.60 -17.91 8.05
C GLN A 186 -16.39 -17.92 7.11
N VAL A 187 -16.59 -18.34 5.85
CA VAL A 187 -15.51 -18.31 4.84
C VAL A 187 -15.07 -16.88 4.57
N ALA A 188 -16.01 -15.94 4.39
CA ALA A 188 -15.72 -14.52 4.19
C ALA A 188 -14.89 -13.93 5.35
N LEU A 189 -15.26 -14.25 6.61
CA LEU A 189 -14.49 -13.83 7.78
C LEU A 189 -13.07 -14.43 7.79
N ALA A 190 -12.93 -15.72 7.50
CA ALA A 190 -11.64 -16.39 7.51
C ALA A 190 -10.68 -15.83 6.44
N ILE A 191 -11.16 -15.66 5.21
CA ILE A 191 -10.31 -15.18 4.11
C ILE A 191 -9.91 -13.71 4.30
N ILE A 192 -10.80 -12.85 4.81
CA ILE A 192 -10.46 -11.44 5.03
C ILE A 192 -9.49 -11.29 6.20
N PHE A 193 -9.61 -12.14 7.22
CA PHE A 193 -8.67 -12.19 8.33
C PHE A 193 -7.27 -12.60 7.83
N ILE A 194 -7.17 -13.67 7.04
CA ILE A 194 -5.89 -14.10 6.45
C ILE A 194 -5.30 -13.01 5.55
N ALA A 195 -6.13 -12.37 4.71
CA ALA A 195 -5.70 -11.26 3.88
C ALA A 195 -5.13 -10.10 4.73
N SER A 196 -5.78 -9.74 5.84
CA SER A 196 -5.29 -8.68 6.74
C SER A 196 -3.93 -9.01 7.35
N ILE A 197 -3.68 -10.28 7.70
CA ILE A 197 -2.38 -10.73 8.22
C ILE A 197 -1.30 -10.66 7.15
N PHE A 198 -1.61 -11.07 5.91
CA PHE A 198 -0.65 -10.97 4.81
C PHE A 198 -0.28 -9.51 4.51
N VAL A 199 -1.25 -8.59 4.52
CA VAL A 199 -0.96 -7.16 4.38
C VAL A 199 -0.12 -6.66 5.55
N LEU A 200 -0.45 -7.02 6.79
CA LEU A 200 0.33 -6.63 7.98
C LEU A 200 1.79 -7.05 7.86
N VAL A 201 2.05 -8.32 7.56
CA VAL A 201 3.40 -8.87 7.40
C VAL A 201 4.14 -8.15 6.27
N SER A 202 3.48 -7.93 5.14
CA SER A 202 4.07 -7.26 3.97
C SER A 202 4.46 -5.82 4.27
N VAL A 203 3.56 -5.05 4.90
CA VAL A 203 3.79 -3.63 5.21
C VAL A 203 4.87 -3.48 6.27
N LEU A 204 4.86 -4.32 7.32
CA LEU A 204 5.92 -4.35 8.33
C LEU A 204 7.28 -4.65 7.70
N TRP A 205 7.36 -5.72 6.90
CA TRP A 205 8.59 -6.12 6.21
C TRP A 205 9.11 -4.99 5.32
N GLN A 206 8.23 -4.43 4.49
CA GLN A 206 8.62 -3.36 3.56
C GLN A 206 9.10 -2.11 4.29
N HIS A 207 8.40 -1.72 5.36
CA HIS A 207 8.74 -0.55 6.14
C HIS A 207 10.14 -0.69 6.77
N THR A 208 10.37 -1.78 7.50
CA THR A 208 11.65 -2.01 8.18
C THR A 208 12.80 -2.17 7.20
N ALA A 209 12.59 -2.89 6.10
CA ALA A 209 13.58 -3.07 5.07
C ALA A 209 13.97 -1.76 4.38
N SER A 210 12.98 -0.91 4.04
CA SER A 210 13.23 0.38 3.40
C SER A 210 13.97 1.35 4.32
N VAL A 211 13.60 1.39 5.61
CA VAL A 211 14.29 2.21 6.62
C VAL A 211 15.72 1.73 6.84
N ALA A 212 15.94 0.42 6.94
CA ALA A 212 17.29 -0.12 7.09
C ALA A 212 18.17 0.20 5.87
N ALA A 213 17.65 -0.02 4.66
CA ALA A 213 18.36 0.27 3.42
C ALA A 213 18.67 1.77 3.28
N SER A 214 17.73 2.65 3.66
CA SER A 214 17.91 4.09 3.59
C SER A 214 19.04 4.54 4.51
N VAL A 215 19.00 4.13 5.78
CA VAL A 215 20.02 4.50 6.78
C VAL A 215 21.40 3.97 6.36
N ILE A 216 21.50 2.70 5.97
CA ILE A 216 22.78 2.11 5.55
C ILE A 216 23.36 2.82 4.33
N ALA A 217 22.54 3.11 3.31
CA ALA A 217 23.01 3.77 2.10
C ALA A 217 23.50 5.20 2.39
N GLN A 218 22.77 5.95 3.22
CA GLN A 218 23.12 7.32 3.59
C GLN A 218 24.36 7.40 4.48
N ASP A 219 24.46 6.53 5.49
CA ASP A 219 25.59 6.51 6.42
C ASP A 219 26.87 6.02 5.73
N PHE A 220 26.76 5.10 4.76
CA PHE A 220 27.89 4.66 3.96
C PHE A 220 28.42 5.78 3.04
N ALA A 221 27.53 6.54 2.41
CA ALA A 221 27.89 7.62 1.49
C ALA A 221 28.14 8.98 2.16
N ASN A 222 28.03 9.04 3.50
CA ASN A 222 28.12 10.19 4.40
C ASN A 222 28.58 11.50 3.73
N GLY A 223 27.61 12.31 3.29
CA GLY A 223 27.83 13.63 2.69
C GLY A 223 27.62 13.70 1.18
N SER A 224 27.39 12.57 0.50
CA SER A 224 27.24 12.52 -0.97
C SER A 224 25.91 11.96 -1.48
N VAL A 225 25.25 11.09 -0.71
CA VAL A 225 23.96 10.49 -1.06
C VAL A 225 23.02 10.62 0.12
N LEU A 226 21.81 11.11 -0.16
CA LEU A 226 20.71 11.04 0.78
C LEU A 226 19.73 9.97 0.33
N SER A 227 18.97 9.47 1.29
CA SER A 227 17.95 8.48 1.04
C SER A 227 16.64 8.88 1.71
N GLY A 228 15.55 8.26 1.28
CA GLY A 228 14.24 8.49 1.86
C GLY A 228 13.33 7.29 1.67
N VAL A 229 12.38 7.14 2.58
CA VAL A 229 11.34 6.11 2.49
C VAL A 229 10.05 6.77 2.01
N GLY A 230 9.34 6.15 1.07
CA GLY A 230 8.14 6.74 0.49
C GLY A 230 6.96 6.72 1.46
N THR A 231 6.60 7.91 1.94
CA THR A 231 5.49 8.10 2.88
C THR A 231 4.14 7.75 2.25
N SER A 232 3.94 8.04 0.96
CA SER A 232 2.76 7.67 0.18
C SER A 232 2.52 6.16 0.20
N ALA A 233 3.56 5.37 -0.10
CA ALA A 233 3.51 3.92 -0.08
C ALA A 233 3.22 3.38 1.33
N MET A 234 3.85 3.95 2.36
CA MET A 234 3.54 3.59 3.75
C MET A 234 2.07 3.82 4.10
N VAL A 235 1.54 5.00 3.76
CA VAL A 235 0.15 5.36 4.05
C VAL A 235 -0.80 4.42 3.32
N MET A 236 -0.58 4.15 2.04
CA MET A 236 -1.42 3.20 1.28
C MET A 236 -1.44 1.81 1.92
N GLY A 237 -0.27 1.29 2.33
CA GLY A 237 -0.17 -0.01 3.00
C GLY A 237 -0.88 -0.06 4.35
N TRP A 238 -0.52 0.84 5.27
CA TRP A 238 -1.07 0.88 6.63
C TRP A 238 -2.57 1.20 6.64
N PHE A 239 -3.00 2.14 5.80
CA PHE A 239 -4.41 2.49 5.71
C PHE A 239 -5.24 1.33 5.16
N SER A 240 -4.75 0.62 4.13
CA SER A 240 -5.39 -0.59 3.62
C SER A 240 -5.50 -1.67 4.69
N PHE A 241 -4.44 -1.90 5.47
CA PHE A 241 -4.47 -2.83 6.59
C PHE A 241 -5.56 -2.46 7.60
N THR A 242 -5.63 -1.19 8.03
CA THR A 242 -6.66 -0.71 8.96
C THR A 242 -8.08 -0.94 8.40
N LEU A 243 -8.31 -0.67 7.12
CA LEU A 243 -9.59 -0.92 6.46
C LEU A 243 -9.98 -2.41 6.52
N LEU A 244 -9.04 -3.31 6.21
CA LEU A 244 -9.28 -4.76 6.28
C LEU A 244 -9.56 -5.25 7.71
N ILE A 245 -8.92 -4.67 8.73
CA ILE A 245 -9.22 -4.96 10.14
C ILE A 245 -10.62 -4.49 10.51
N VAL A 246 -11.01 -3.27 10.12
CA VAL A 246 -12.37 -2.76 10.36
C VAL A 246 -13.40 -3.67 9.71
N VAL A 247 -13.14 -4.14 8.48
CA VAL A 247 -14.02 -5.10 7.80
C VAL A 247 -14.09 -6.44 8.54
N THR A 248 -12.95 -6.94 9.01
CA THR A 248 -12.88 -8.20 9.77
C THR A 248 -13.71 -8.12 11.06
N ILE A 249 -13.54 -7.03 11.82
CA ILE A 249 -14.32 -6.77 13.04
C ILE A 249 -15.80 -6.62 12.67
N GLY A 250 -16.12 -5.92 11.59
CA GLY A 250 -17.50 -5.73 11.15
C GLY A 250 -18.20 -7.04 10.81
N LEU A 251 -17.54 -7.92 10.06
CA LEU A 251 -18.07 -9.26 9.78
C LEU A 251 -18.24 -10.09 11.05
N LEU A 252 -17.29 -10.01 11.99
CA LEU A 252 -17.38 -10.71 13.26
C LEU A 252 -18.60 -10.25 14.08
N VAL A 253 -18.78 -8.93 14.24
CA VAL A 253 -19.92 -8.34 14.96
C VAL A 253 -21.24 -8.74 14.31
N MET A 254 -21.33 -8.67 12.98
CA MET A 254 -22.52 -9.10 12.24
C MET A 254 -22.84 -10.58 12.50
N ILE A 255 -21.86 -11.47 12.41
CA ILE A 255 -22.05 -12.91 12.66
C ILE A 255 -22.51 -13.16 14.11
N LEU A 256 -21.91 -12.49 15.09
CA LEU A 256 -22.29 -12.63 16.51
C LEU A 256 -23.71 -12.10 16.75
N SER A 257 -24.07 -10.95 16.16
CA SER A 257 -25.42 -10.37 16.29
C SER A 257 -26.50 -11.30 15.75
N ILE A 258 -26.26 -11.93 14.59
CA ILE A 258 -27.18 -12.91 13.98
C ILE A 258 -27.35 -14.13 14.90
N ARG A 259 -26.26 -14.62 15.52
CA ARG A 259 -26.34 -15.74 16.45
C ARG A 259 -27.20 -15.41 17.67
N VAL A 260 -27.00 -14.24 18.28
CA VAL A 260 -27.80 -13.79 19.43
C VAL A 260 -29.27 -13.61 19.06
N LEU A 261 -29.57 -12.96 17.93
CA LEU A 261 -30.95 -12.80 17.46
C LEU A 261 -31.63 -14.15 17.19
N SER A 262 -30.92 -15.10 16.60
CA SER A 262 -31.46 -16.45 16.36
C SER A 262 -31.72 -17.24 17.65
N GLN A 263 -31.05 -16.91 18.76
CA GLN A 263 -31.27 -17.53 20.07
C GLN A 263 -32.39 -16.87 20.88
N LEU A 264 -32.70 -15.59 20.60
CA LEU A 264 -33.77 -14.85 21.28
C LEU A 264 -35.13 -15.02 20.57
N ALA A 265 -35.12 -15.27 19.26
CA ALA A 265 -36.33 -15.42 18.45
C ALA A 265 -36.80 -16.88 18.29
N GLY A 266 -36.06 -17.86 18.82
CA GLY A 266 -36.41 -19.28 18.87
C GLY A 266 -36.53 -19.74 20.31
#